data_AF-A0A5E6VSW0-F1
#
_entry.id   AF-A0A5E6VSW0-F1
#
_cell.length_a   1.000
_cell.length_b   1.000
_cell.length_c   1.000
_cell.angle_alpha   90.00
_cell.angle_beta   90.00
_cell.angle_gamma   90.00
#
_symmetry.space_group_name_H-M   'P 1'
#
loop_
_entity.id
_entity.type
_entity.pdbx_description
1 polymer ?
#
loop_
_entity_poly.entity_id
_entity_poly.type
_entity_poly.pdbx_seq_one_letter_code
_entity_poly.pdbx_strand_id
1 'polypeptide(L)'
;MGRKVNTAWFQAYREATEDLLSGLAAGHSRAEVSRKHAEKLGMKDQSFARLMKAGRFLDSEMNNLSAEAILCSYVQVETLEKIARLSADTAKKQLKAVIANQITLPKLEELLRQVKAGNPMAQVVIGRDNTRKITSQHERQCADAIAKAGPAFFGAAGGRIFKQSKARQYTSPAFVVTRDNQPFAAIFPRVGGASKQPLAIAFELYDLACSRREVTPNIWFIFPERTPAYEMLAYIAFRFGGAFDKGDWLHLAICNPEESALIALDYIGSRKIAFTRDTELGGSIDSDCSWHGKDIYNDDPLNIDGFRATGSSADPSSG
;
A
#
# COMPACT_ATOMS: atom_id res chain seq x y z
N MET A 1 -19.21 10.04 43.18
CA MET A 1 -19.59 11.15 42.27
C MET A 1 -19.35 10.69 40.84
N GLY A 2 -20.40 10.55 40.03
CA GLY A 2 -20.28 10.10 38.64
C GLY A 2 -19.61 11.18 37.77
N ARG A 3 -18.65 10.78 36.94
CA ARG A 3 -17.96 11.67 35.98
C ARG A 3 -19.02 12.27 35.05
N LYS A 4 -19.15 13.60 34.98
CA LYS A 4 -20.05 14.27 34.03
C LYS A 4 -19.67 13.84 32.61
N VAL A 5 -20.64 13.33 31.85
CA VAL A 5 -20.46 13.00 30.43
C VAL A 5 -20.15 14.31 29.69
N ASN A 6 -19.03 14.35 28.96
CA ASN A 6 -18.69 15.48 28.10
C ASN A 6 -19.14 15.18 26.67
N THR A 7 -20.27 15.76 26.26
CA THR A 7 -20.88 15.62 24.93
C THR A 7 -20.48 16.72 23.95
N ALA A 8 -19.65 17.69 24.39
CA ALA A 8 -19.27 18.86 23.60
C ALA A 8 -18.59 18.50 22.27
N TRP A 9 -18.00 17.31 22.18
CA TRP A 9 -17.38 16.82 20.95
C TRP A 9 -18.38 16.57 19.81
N PHE A 10 -19.62 16.17 20.11
CA PHE A 10 -20.63 15.89 19.09
C PHE A 10 -21.21 17.18 18.52
N GLN A 11 -21.40 18.19 19.37
CA GLN A 11 -21.74 19.54 18.95
C GLN A 11 -20.64 20.13 18.06
N ALA A 12 -19.37 19.99 18.47
CA ALA A 12 -18.23 20.42 17.66
C ALA A 12 -18.15 19.68 16.30
N TYR A 13 -18.58 18.42 16.24
CA TYR A 13 -18.70 17.68 14.98
C TYR A 13 -19.77 18.25 14.05
N ARG A 14 -20.95 18.62 14.58
CA ARG A 14 -22.03 19.22 13.78
C ARG A 14 -21.64 20.58 13.22
N GLU A 15 -21.10 21.45 14.07
CA GLU A 15 -20.56 22.75 13.67
C GLU A 15 -19.47 22.60 12.60
N ALA A 16 -18.53 21.65 12.80
CA ALA A 16 -17.51 21.34 11.81
C ALA A 16 -18.08 20.84 10.48
N THR A 17 -19.18 20.09 10.51
CA THR A 17 -19.82 19.54 9.31
C THR A 17 -20.52 20.63 8.51
N GLU A 18 -21.21 21.55 9.18
CA GLU A 18 -21.82 22.74 8.56
C GLU A 18 -20.76 23.68 7.94
N ASP A 19 -19.67 23.93 8.67
CA ASP A 19 -18.52 24.71 8.18
C ASP A 19 -17.82 24.03 7.00
N LEU A 20 -17.75 22.69 7.00
CA LEU A 20 -17.23 21.91 5.87
C LEU A 20 -18.10 22.04 4.63
N LEU A 21 -19.42 21.97 4.78
CA LEU A 21 -20.36 22.09 3.67
C LEU A 21 -20.33 23.50 3.07
N SER A 22 -20.35 24.54 3.90
CA SER A 22 -20.26 25.94 3.47
C SER A 22 -18.89 26.28 2.86
N GLY A 23 -17.80 25.80 3.47
CA GLY A 23 -16.44 26.02 2.97
C GLY A 23 -16.16 25.34 1.62
N LEU A 24 -16.69 24.13 1.40
CA LEU A 24 -16.59 23.44 0.11
C LEU A 24 -17.40 24.17 -0.98
N ALA A 25 -18.58 24.70 -0.64
CA ALA A 25 -19.39 25.50 -1.57
C ALA A 25 -18.69 26.82 -1.96
N ALA A 26 -17.85 27.37 -1.08
CA ALA A 26 -17.03 28.55 -1.33
C ALA A 26 -15.68 28.24 -2.03
N GLY A 27 -15.42 26.98 -2.42
CA GLY A 27 -14.22 26.58 -3.15
C GLY A 27 -12.98 26.29 -2.31
N HIS A 28 -13.10 26.23 -0.98
CA HIS A 28 -11.99 25.83 -0.10
C HIS A 28 -11.75 24.33 -0.14
N SER A 29 -10.50 23.90 0.03
CA SER A 29 -10.22 22.47 0.14
C SER A 29 -10.65 21.91 1.50
N ARG A 30 -11.12 20.67 1.52
CA ARG A 30 -11.50 19.95 2.75
C ARG A 30 -10.41 19.98 3.82
N ALA A 31 -9.14 19.91 3.41
CA ALA A 31 -7.99 19.91 4.32
C ALA A 31 -7.82 21.26 5.02
N GLU A 32 -8.00 22.37 4.30
CA GLU A 32 -7.90 23.73 4.85
C GLU A 32 -9.02 24.01 5.85
N VAL A 33 -10.26 23.65 5.50
CA VAL A 33 -11.42 23.83 6.40
C VAL A 33 -11.26 22.97 7.66
N SER A 34 -10.84 21.71 7.51
CA SER A 34 -10.60 20.81 8.64
C SER A 34 -9.50 21.31 9.58
N ARG A 35 -8.43 21.89 9.04
CA ARG A 35 -7.31 22.43 9.84
C ARG A 35 -7.74 23.66 10.64
N LYS A 36 -8.40 24.62 10.00
CA LYS A 36 -8.92 25.83 10.69
C LYS A 36 -9.85 25.46 11.85
N HIS A 37 -10.67 24.43 11.67
CA HIS A 37 -11.62 24.00 12.68
C HIS A 37 -10.91 23.20 13.81
N ALA A 38 -9.89 22.40 13.49
CA ALA A 38 -9.03 21.77 14.50
C ALA A 38 -8.28 22.82 15.36
N GLU A 39 -7.73 23.85 14.73
CA GLU A 39 -7.07 24.98 15.39
C GLU A 39 -8.02 25.76 16.31
N LYS A 40 -9.24 26.06 15.84
CA LYS A 40 -10.30 26.74 16.63
C LYS A 40 -10.66 25.96 17.91
N LEU A 41 -10.63 24.63 17.84
CA LEU A 41 -10.93 23.74 18.96
C LEU A 41 -9.68 23.41 19.83
N GLY A 42 -8.51 23.94 19.48
CA GLY A 42 -7.25 23.61 20.15
C GLY A 42 -6.85 22.12 20.02
N MET A 43 -7.31 21.45 18.97
CA MET A 43 -7.11 20.01 18.74
C MET A 43 -6.02 19.75 17.70
N LYS A 44 -5.28 18.65 17.86
CA LYS A 44 -4.39 18.13 16.80
C LYS A 44 -5.24 17.63 15.63
N ASP A 45 -4.76 17.82 14.40
CA ASP A 45 -5.41 17.35 13.16
C ASP A 45 -5.89 15.88 13.24
N GLN A 46 -5.05 15.00 13.81
CA GLN A 46 -5.39 13.59 13.95
C GLN A 46 -6.54 13.34 14.93
N SER A 47 -6.61 14.10 16.02
CA SER A 47 -7.68 14.02 17.02
C SER A 47 -9.00 14.54 16.43
N PHE A 48 -8.93 15.64 15.68
CA PHE A 48 -10.07 16.19 14.96
C PHE A 48 -10.59 15.22 13.88
N ALA A 49 -9.70 14.58 13.12
CA ALA A 49 -10.09 13.57 12.13
C ALA A 49 -10.81 12.35 12.76
N ARG A 50 -10.42 11.94 13.97
CA ARG A 50 -11.11 10.88 14.73
C ARG A 50 -12.51 11.32 15.16
N LEU A 51 -12.63 12.54 15.69
CA LEU A 51 -13.90 13.17 16.05
C LEU A 51 -14.86 13.19 14.86
N MET A 52 -14.40 13.64 13.70
CA MET A 52 -15.21 13.70 12.48
C MET A 52 -15.65 12.33 11.96
N LYS A 53 -14.86 11.27 12.18
CA LYS A 53 -15.26 9.90 11.82
C LYS A 53 -16.31 9.34 12.77
N ALA A 54 -16.16 9.57 14.08
CA ALA A 54 -17.12 9.14 15.08
C ALA A 54 -18.48 9.82 14.89
N GLY A 55 -18.50 11.13 14.63
CA GLY A 55 -19.73 11.88 14.38
C GLY A 55 -20.48 11.43 13.14
N ARG A 56 -19.78 11.25 12.00
CA ARG A 56 -20.40 10.76 10.75
C ARG A 56 -21.04 9.39 10.90
N PHE A 57 -20.40 8.50 11.66
CA PHE A 57 -20.93 7.18 11.92
C PHE A 57 -22.22 7.23 12.76
N LEU A 58 -22.29 8.13 13.75
CA LEU A 58 -23.53 8.35 14.50
C LEU A 58 -24.66 8.89 13.63
N ASP A 59 -24.38 9.89 12.80
CA ASP A 59 -25.37 10.45 11.86
C ASP A 59 -25.87 9.42 10.85
N SER A 60 -25.00 8.52 10.36
CA SER A 60 -25.40 7.49 9.37
C SER A 60 -26.24 6.36 9.96
N GLU A 61 -26.09 6.08 11.26
CA GLU A 61 -26.74 4.94 11.92
C GLU A 61 -27.99 5.34 12.71
N MET A 62 -28.13 6.61 13.08
CA MET A 62 -29.23 7.11 13.89
C MET A 62 -29.68 8.48 13.38
N ASN A 63 -30.76 8.49 12.59
CA ASN A 63 -31.42 9.72 12.17
C ASN A 63 -31.88 10.53 13.39
N ASN A 64 -31.51 11.82 13.44
CA ASN A 64 -31.98 12.80 14.44
C ASN A 64 -31.63 12.52 15.91
N LEU A 65 -30.42 12.02 16.21
CA LEU A 65 -29.89 12.02 17.58
C LEU A 65 -29.73 13.47 18.10
N SER A 66 -30.25 13.77 19.28
CA SER A 66 -29.93 15.00 20.01
C SER A 66 -28.62 14.82 20.80
N ALA A 67 -27.89 15.91 21.07
CA ALA A 67 -26.59 15.83 21.76
C ALA A 67 -26.71 15.28 23.20
N GLU A 68 -27.91 15.42 23.79
CA GLU A 68 -28.27 14.97 25.13
C GLU A 68 -28.50 13.45 25.20
N ALA A 69 -28.82 12.80 24.07
CA ALA A 69 -28.99 11.35 23.97
C ALA A 69 -27.65 10.60 23.94
N ILE A 70 -26.53 11.31 23.74
CA ILE A 70 -25.20 10.73 23.62
C ILE A 70 -24.52 10.76 24.99
N LEU A 71 -24.58 9.68 25.75
CA LEU A 71 -23.93 9.61 27.08
C LEU A 71 -22.42 9.26 26.99
N CYS A 72 -21.80 9.48 25.83
CA CYS A 72 -20.40 9.18 25.56
C CYS A 72 -19.44 10.33 25.90
N SER A 73 -18.46 10.08 26.79
CA SER A 73 -17.35 10.99 27.09
C SER A 73 -16.24 10.95 26.01
N TYR A 74 -15.26 11.87 26.05
CA TYR A 74 -14.13 11.95 25.10
C TYR A 74 -13.34 10.64 24.94
N VAL A 75 -13.28 9.81 25.99
CA VAL A 75 -12.65 8.46 25.97
C VAL A 75 -13.37 7.49 25.02
N GLN A 76 -14.59 7.82 24.59
CA GLN A 76 -15.45 6.99 23.73
C GLN A 76 -15.53 7.46 22.27
N VAL A 77 -14.87 8.56 21.90
CA VAL A 77 -14.69 8.92 20.48
C VAL A 77 -13.86 7.85 19.77
N GLU A 78 -12.81 7.34 20.41
CA GLU A 78 -12.02 6.21 19.90
C GLU A 78 -12.84 4.91 19.87
N THR A 79 -13.75 4.72 20.83
CA THR A 79 -14.69 3.60 20.90
C THR A 79 -15.68 3.64 19.74
N LEU A 80 -16.26 4.80 19.43
CA LEU A 80 -17.18 5.01 18.30
C LEU A 80 -16.47 4.89 16.95
N GLU A 81 -15.26 5.45 16.83
CA GLU A 81 -14.42 5.30 15.64
C GLU A 81 -14.08 3.83 15.36
N LYS A 82 -13.83 3.06 16.42
CA LYS A 82 -13.58 1.62 16.32
C LYS A 82 -14.85 0.83 15.94
N ILE A 83 -16.04 1.20 16.43
CA ILE A 83 -17.31 0.56 16.06
C ILE A 83 -17.70 0.87 14.61
N ALA A 84 -17.41 2.07 14.12
CA ALA A 84 -17.59 2.44 12.71
C ALA A 84 -16.79 1.55 11.74
N ARG A 85 -15.82 0.79 12.25
CA ARG A 85 -15.01 -0.17 11.47
C ARG A 85 -15.57 -1.61 11.52
N LEU A 86 -16.65 -1.87 12.25
CA LEU A 86 -17.35 -3.16 12.28
C LEU A 86 -18.31 -3.27 11.08
N SER A 87 -18.79 -4.48 10.77
CA SER A 87 -19.89 -4.66 9.81
C SER A 87 -21.15 -3.93 10.29
N ALA A 88 -21.97 -3.40 9.37
CA ALA A 88 -23.12 -2.56 9.70
C ALA A 88 -24.07 -3.20 10.74
N ASP A 89 -24.35 -4.50 10.61
CA ASP A 89 -25.22 -5.21 11.57
C ASP A 89 -24.61 -5.36 12.96
N THR A 90 -23.30 -5.60 13.04
CA THR A 90 -22.59 -5.70 14.33
C THR A 90 -22.42 -4.32 14.95
N ALA A 91 -22.15 -3.31 14.13
CA ALA A 91 -22.05 -1.92 14.54
C ALA A 91 -23.37 -1.44 15.16
N LYS A 92 -24.51 -1.67 14.49
CA LYS A 92 -25.87 -1.36 14.99
C LYS A 92 -26.19 -2.03 16.32
N LYS A 93 -25.85 -3.32 16.48
CA LYS A 93 -26.10 -4.07 17.72
C LYS A 93 -25.32 -3.51 18.92
N GLN A 94 -24.08 -3.07 18.70
CA GLN A 94 -23.21 -2.56 19.76
C GLN A 94 -23.39 -1.06 20.03
N LEU A 95 -23.94 -0.32 19.06
CA LEU A 95 -24.09 1.13 19.11
C LEU A 95 -24.90 1.61 20.32
N LYS A 96 -26.03 0.96 20.62
CA LYS A 96 -26.87 1.31 21.78
C LYS A 96 -26.14 1.15 23.12
N ALA A 97 -25.37 0.06 23.27
CA ALA A 97 -24.63 -0.23 24.49
C ALA A 97 -23.41 0.70 24.68
N VAL A 98 -22.80 1.17 23.60
CA VAL A 98 -21.69 2.13 23.65
C VAL A 98 -22.17 3.55 23.92
N ILE A 99 -23.26 3.97 23.28
CA ILE A 99 -23.92 5.26 23.56
C ILE A 99 -24.34 5.34 25.04
N ALA A 100 -24.80 4.23 25.61
CA ALA A 100 -25.16 4.12 27.03
C ALA A 100 -23.96 3.94 27.99
N ASN A 101 -22.71 3.96 27.51
CA ASN A 101 -21.48 3.71 28.30
C ASN A 101 -21.46 2.36 29.04
N GLN A 102 -22.09 1.33 28.47
CA GLN A 102 -22.20 -0.02 29.07
C GLN A 102 -21.11 -1.00 28.58
N ILE A 103 -20.23 -0.55 27.67
CA ILE A 103 -19.12 -1.35 27.12
C ILE A 103 -17.79 -0.67 27.45
N THR A 104 -16.89 -1.43 28.09
CA THR A 104 -15.53 -0.98 28.39
C THR A 104 -14.62 -1.09 27.16
N LEU A 105 -13.58 -0.25 27.10
CA LEU A 105 -12.62 -0.23 25.99
C LEU A 105 -11.96 -1.60 25.72
N PRO A 106 -11.50 -2.37 26.74
CA PRO A 106 -10.91 -3.69 26.51
C PRO A 106 -11.91 -4.69 25.92
N LYS A 107 -13.19 -4.62 26.35
CA LYS A 107 -14.24 -5.49 25.83
C LYS A 107 -14.59 -5.17 24.37
N LEU A 108 -14.50 -3.90 23.98
CA LEU A 108 -14.63 -3.51 22.58
C LEU A 108 -13.42 -3.96 21.74
N GLU A 109 -12.21 -3.85 22.27
CA GLU A 109 -10.99 -4.32 21.59
C GLU A 109 -11.02 -5.82 21.33
N GLU A 110 -11.55 -6.58 22.29
CA GLU A 110 -11.76 -8.01 22.13
C GLU A 110 -12.86 -8.33 21.09
N LEU A 111 -13.99 -7.63 21.12
CA LEU A 111 -15.04 -7.77 20.10
C LEU A 111 -14.52 -7.42 18.70
N LEU A 112 -13.70 -6.37 18.59
CA LEU A 112 -13.01 -6.02 17.36
C LEU A 112 -12.06 -7.14 16.93
N ARG A 113 -11.29 -7.73 17.85
CA ARG A 113 -10.40 -8.86 17.54
C ARG A 113 -11.17 -10.06 16.99
N GLN A 114 -12.32 -10.37 17.58
CA GLN A 114 -13.19 -11.47 17.16
C GLN A 114 -13.86 -11.20 15.80
N VAL A 115 -14.38 -9.99 15.58
CA VAL A 115 -14.94 -9.59 14.28
C VAL A 115 -13.85 -9.51 13.19
N LYS A 116 -12.62 -9.12 13.56
CA LYS A 116 -11.44 -9.12 12.67
C LYS A 116 -11.00 -10.53 12.27
N ALA A 117 -11.13 -11.51 13.16
CA ALA A 117 -10.82 -12.90 12.86
C ALA A 117 -11.86 -13.53 11.91
N GLY A 118 -13.10 -13.03 11.91
CA GLY A 118 -14.20 -13.57 11.11
C GLY A 118 -14.54 -12.84 9.80
N ASN A 119 -13.82 -11.78 9.41
CA ASN A 119 -14.16 -10.96 8.24
C ASN A 119 -12.99 -10.78 7.24
N PRO A 120 -13.02 -11.45 6.06
CA PRO A 120 -11.96 -11.36 5.04
C PRO A 120 -11.75 -9.95 4.48
N MET A 121 -12.81 -9.14 4.35
CA MET A 121 -12.73 -7.79 3.78
C MET A 121 -12.10 -6.76 4.73
N ALA A 122 -12.25 -6.96 6.05
CA ALA A 122 -11.61 -6.10 7.05
C ALA A 122 -10.07 -6.26 7.03
N GLN A 123 -9.55 -7.44 6.67
CA GLN A 123 -8.13 -7.66 6.47
C GLN A 123 -7.58 -6.93 5.23
N VAL A 124 -8.39 -6.73 4.18
CA VAL A 124 -7.98 -6.03 2.96
C VAL A 124 -7.84 -4.52 3.18
N VAL A 125 -8.77 -3.89 3.92
CA VAL A 125 -8.73 -2.43 4.19
C VAL A 125 -7.65 -2.08 5.22
N ILE A 126 -7.50 -2.88 6.28
CA ILE A 126 -6.41 -2.72 7.26
C ILE A 126 -5.07 -3.10 6.64
N GLY A 127 -5.05 -4.12 5.78
CA GLY A 127 -3.92 -4.46 4.93
C GLY A 127 -3.47 -3.27 4.10
N ARG A 128 -4.39 -2.51 3.49
CA ARG A 128 -4.07 -1.30 2.71
C ARG A 128 -3.51 -0.14 3.56
N ASP A 129 -4.08 0.15 4.72
CA ASP A 129 -3.59 1.25 5.58
C ASP A 129 -2.26 0.89 6.27
N ASN A 130 -2.10 -0.36 6.72
CA ASN A 130 -0.81 -0.86 7.21
C ASN A 130 0.21 -0.94 6.09
N THR A 131 -0.15 -1.42 4.89
CA THR A 131 0.74 -1.42 3.73
C THR A 131 1.16 -0.02 3.36
N ARG A 132 0.28 0.99 3.38
CA ARG A 132 0.65 2.39 3.14
C ARG A 132 1.61 2.93 4.17
N LYS A 133 1.38 2.65 5.46
CA LYS A 133 2.28 3.04 6.55
C LYS A 133 3.65 2.36 6.43
N ILE A 134 3.66 1.06 6.17
CA ILE A 134 4.88 0.26 5.96
C ILE A 134 5.61 0.71 4.70
N THR A 135 4.90 0.99 3.60
CA THR A 135 5.48 1.55 2.36
C THR A 135 6.12 2.91 2.63
N SER A 136 5.43 3.80 3.34
CA SER A 136 5.95 5.14 3.64
C SER A 136 7.15 5.10 4.59
N GLN A 137 7.16 4.16 5.55
CA GLN A 137 8.30 3.94 6.43
C GLN A 137 9.49 3.36 5.67
N HIS A 138 9.23 2.36 4.81
CA HIS A 138 10.24 1.76 3.94
C HIS A 138 10.82 2.77 2.95
N GLU A 139 10.01 3.64 2.34
CA GLU A 139 10.48 4.72 1.48
C GLU A 139 11.42 5.68 2.20
N ARG A 140 11.18 5.96 3.50
CA ARG A 140 12.08 6.78 4.32
C ARG A 140 13.39 6.06 4.61
N GLN A 141 13.34 4.81 5.05
CA GLN A 141 14.54 3.99 5.30
C GLN A 141 15.38 3.82 4.02
N CYS A 142 14.72 3.59 2.89
CA CYS A 142 15.35 3.56 1.59
C CYS A 142 16.03 4.88 1.24
N ALA A 143 15.43 6.02 1.57
CA ALA A 143 16.02 7.33 1.25
C ALA A 143 17.43 7.48 1.85
N ASP A 144 17.58 7.08 3.12
CA ASP A 144 18.86 7.15 3.83
C ASP A 144 19.88 6.14 3.25
N ALA A 145 19.45 4.91 2.99
CA ALA A 145 20.29 3.88 2.39
C ALA A 145 20.73 4.23 0.94
N ILE A 146 19.83 4.80 0.13
CA ILE A 146 20.12 5.28 -1.23
C ILE A 146 21.13 6.43 -1.17
N ALA A 147 20.95 7.38 -0.25
CA ALA A 147 21.87 8.51 -0.09
C ALA A 147 23.27 8.04 0.30
N LYS A 148 23.37 7.05 1.20
CA LYS A 148 24.65 6.46 1.64
C LYS A 148 25.33 5.64 0.54
N ALA A 149 24.57 4.85 -0.22
CA ALA A 149 25.10 4.04 -1.32
C ALA A 149 25.61 4.90 -2.49
N GLY A 150 24.95 6.04 -2.73
CA GLY A 150 25.33 6.99 -3.76
C GLY A 150 25.04 6.50 -5.20
N PRO A 151 25.26 7.37 -6.19
CA PRO A 151 24.85 7.12 -7.59
C PRO A 151 25.69 6.01 -8.26
N ALA A 152 26.90 5.74 -7.75
CA ALA A 152 27.76 4.67 -8.25
C ALA A 152 27.16 3.28 -8.03
N PHE A 153 26.44 3.07 -6.91
CA PHE A 153 25.72 1.81 -6.64
C PHE A 153 24.71 1.48 -7.73
N PHE A 154 24.05 2.50 -8.29
CA PHE A 154 23.08 2.37 -9.38
C PHE A 154 23.73 2.38 -10.77
N GLY A 155 25.05 2.19 -10.83
CA GLY A 155 25.80 2.15 -12.07
C GLY A 155 26.06 3.52 -12.70
N ALA A 156 25.85 4.65 -12.00
CA ALA A 156 26.07 6.01 -12.49
C ALA A 156 27.15 6.77 -11.68
N ALA A 157 28.40 6.32 -11.74
CA ALA A 157 29.52 7.03 -11.10
C ALA A 157 29.57 8.51 -11.54
N GLY A 158 29.71 9.44 -10.57
CA GLY A 158 29.66 10.89 -10.81
C GLY A 158 28.25 11.46 -11.06
N GLY A 159 27.22 10.63 -11.02
CA GLY A 159 25.83 11.02 -11.20
C GLY A 159 25.23 11.82 -10.02
N ARG A 160 23.95 12.15 -10.14
CA ARG A 160 23.17 12.80 -9.06
C ARG A 160 21.88 12.04 -8.80
N ILE A 161 21.48 11.94 -7.53
CA ILE A 161 20.23 11.30 -7.10
C ILE A 161 19.21 12.39 -6.75
N PHE A 162 18.02 12.30 -7.35
CA PHE A 162 16.92 13.22 -7.09
C PHE A 162 15.74 12.46 -6.48
N LYS A 163 15.21 12.98 -5.37
CA LYS A 163 13.95 12.52 -4.78
C LYS A 163 12.78 13.24 -5.43
N GLN A 164 11.79 12.50 -5.93
CA GLN A 164 10.62 13.10 -6.54
C GLN A 164 9.64 13.61 -5.46
N SER A 165 9.27 14.89 -5.52
CA SER A 165 8.47 15.56 -4.48
C SER A 165 6.99 15.12 -4.42
N LYS A 166 6.45 14.57 -5.52
CA LYS A 166 5.06 14.10 -5.64
C LYS A 166 4.97 12.76 -6.38
N ALA A 167 5.85 11.82 -6.07
CA ALA A 167 5.78 10.48 -6.67
C ALA A 167 4.40 9.86 -6.42
N ARG A 168 3.69 9.45 -7.49
CA ARG A 168 2.47 8.67 -7.32
C ARG A 168 2.86 7.29 -6.81
N GLN A 169 2.34 6.95 -5.63
CA GLN A 169 2.55 5.65 -5.01
C GLN A 169 2.23 4.55 -6.05
N TYR A 170 3.13 3.57 -6.18
CA TYR A 170 3.05 2.43 -7.11
C TYR A 170 3.33 2.69 -8.60
N THR A 171 3.26 3.91 -9.11
CA THR A 171 3.38 4.15 -10.58
C THR A 171 4.56 5.02 -10.98
N SER A 172 5.00 5.94 -10.12
CA SER A 172 6.16 6.80 -10.36
C SER A 172 7.36 6.35 -9.53
N PRO A 173 8.60 6.52 -10.05
CA PRO A 173 9.79 6.25 -9.26
C PRO A 173 9.90 7.26 -8.12
N ALA A 174 10.28 6.79 -6.93
CA ALA A 174 10.49 7.69 -5.80
C ALA A 174 11.79 8.48 -5.94
N PHE A 175 12.78 7.89 -6.63
CA PHE A 175 14.06 8.52 -6.91
C PHE A 175 14.49 8.27 -8.36
N VAL A 176 15.22 9.23 -8.91
CA VAL A 176 15.85 9.13 -10.22
C VAL A 176 17.34 9.43 -10.07
N VAL A 177 18.18 8.56 -10.61
CA VAL A 177 19.62 8.77 -10.74
C VAL A 177 19.89 9.29 -12.14
N THR A 178 20.70 10.34 -12.22
CA THR A 178 21.13 10.93 -13.49
C THR A 178 22.58 10.63 -13.77
N ARG A 179 22.91 10.52 -15.07
CA ARG A 179 24.27 10.51 -15.61
C ARG A 179 24.29 11.58 -16.69
N ASP A 180 25.28 12.48 -16.65
CA ASP A 180 25.41 13.58 -17.61
C ASP A 180 24.13 14.42 -17.76
N ASN A 181 23.44 14.65 -16.63
CA ASN A 181 22.14 15.33 -16.52
C ASN A 181 20.95 14.65 -17.21
N GLN A 182 21.12 13.42 -17.72
CA GLN A 182 20.04 12.61 -18.28
C GLN A 182 19.56 11.55 -17.27
N PRO A 183 18.26 11.20 -17.24
CA PRO A 183 17.77 10.08 -16.44
C PRO A 183 18.48 8.77 -16.82
N PHE A 184 19.09 8.11 -15.84
CA PHE A 184 19.85 6.87 -16.04
C PHE A 184 19.24 5.70 -15.29
N ALA A 185 18.83 5.92 -14.04
CA ALA A 185 18.16 4.88 -13.26
C ALA A 185 16.88 5.39 -12.57
N ALA A 186 15.82 4.59 -12.59
CA ALA A 186 14.60 4.82 -11.84
C ALA A 186 14.53 3.87 -10.64
N ILE A 187 14.29 4.41 -9.45
CA ILE A 187 14.29 3.63 -8.20
C ILE A 187 12.89 3.61 -7.60
N PHE A 188 12.42 2.41 -7.32
CA PHE A 188 11.11 2.10 -6.79
C PHE A 188 11.23 1.33 -5.47
N PRO A 189 11.11 2.02 -4.32
CA PRO A 189 10.88 1.34 -3.05
C PRO A 189 9.54 0.59 -3.11
N ARG A 190 9.55 -0.69 -2.76
CA ARG A 190 8.37 -1.56 -2.75
C ARG A 190 8.33 -2.40 -1.49
N VAL A 191 7.13 -2.57 -0.96
CA VAL A 191 6.85 -3.53 0.10
C VAL A 191 5.89 -4.52 -0.53
N GLY A 192 6.26 -5.81 -0.56
CA GLY A 192 5.41 -6.86 -1.13
C GLY A 192 4.02 -6.76 -0.51
N GLY A 193 2.98 -6.55 -1.33
CA GLY A 193 1.63 -6.28 -0.83
C GLY A 193 1.07 -7.51 -0.10
N ALA A 194 0.69 -7.36 1.18
CA ALA A 194 0.21 -8.48 2.00
C ALA A 194 -1.14 -9.08 1.54
N SER A 195 -1.86 -8.41 0.63
CA SER A 195 -3.22 -8.79 0.21
C SER A 195 -3.32 -9.39 -1.19
N LYS A 196 -2.21 -9.51 -1.93
CA LYS A 196 -2.18 -10.08 -3.29
C LYS A 196 -1.23 -11.27 -3.34
N GLN A 197 -1.50 -12.23 -4.23
CA GLN A 197 -0.58 -13.34 -4.45
C GLN A 197 0.79 -12.82 -4.94
N PRO A 198 1.91 -13.36 -4.43
CA PRO A 198 3.26 -12.90 -4.78
C PRO A 198 3.54 -12.87 -6.29
N LEU A 199 3.04 -13.86 -7.04
CA LEU A 199 3.18 -13.95 -8.49
C LEU A 199 2.50 -12.78 -9.22
N ALA A 200 1.25 -12.48 -8.88
CA ALA A 200 0.54 -11.34 -9.45
C ALA A 200 1.25 -10.01 -9.16
N ILE A 201 1.78 -9.84 -7.93
CA ILE A 201 2.58 -8.64 -7.59
C ILE A 201 3.84 -8.57 -8.45
N ALA A 202 4.54 -9.70 -8.62
CA ALA A 202 5.77 -9.73 -9.37
C ALA A 202 5.56 -9.40 -10.85
N PHE A 203 4.50 -9.90 -11.48
CA PHE A 203 4.10 -9.49 -12.84
C PHE A 203 3.76 -8.00 -12.93
N GLU A 204 2.96 -7.46 -11.99
CA GLU A 204 2.65 -6.03 -11.96
C GLU A 204 3.92 -5.15 -11.86
N LEU A 205 4.92 -5.59 -11.09
CA LEU A 205 6.19 -4.90 -10.97
C LEU A 205 7.07 -5.06 -12.22
N TYR A 206 7.05 -6.24 -12.85
CA TYR A 206 7.76 -6.48 -14.10
C TYR A 206 7.20 -5.63 -15.24
N ASP A 207 5.88 -5.58 -15.41
CA ASP A 207 5.20 -4.73 -16.40
C ASP A 207 5.48 -3.25 -16.16
N LEU A 208 5.46 -2.82 -14.89
CA LEU A 208 5.87 -1.47 -14.53
C LEU A 208 7.30 -1.20 -14.97
N ALA A 209 8.23 -2.12 -14.74
CA ALA A 209 9.62 -1.96 -15.16
C ALA A 209 9.73 -1.83 -16.68
N CYS A 210 9.08 -2.72 -17.43
CA CYS A 210 9.02 -2.67 -18.90
C CYS A 210 8.52 -1.30 -19.39
N SER A 211 7.44 -0.78 -18.82
CA SER A 211 6.86 0.51 -19.20
C SER A 211 7.76 1.73 -18.92
N ARG A 212 8.81 1.56 -18.11
CA ARG A 212 9.74 2.63 -17.72
C ARG A 212 11.10 2.53 -18.40
N ARG A 213 11.42 1.38 -18.98
CA ARG A 213 12.69 1.09 -19.64
C ARG A 213 13.01 2.08 -20.78
N GLU A 214 12.00 2.56 -21.50
CA GLU A 214 12.17 3.53 -22.59
C GLU A 214 12.67 4.90 -22.09
N VAL A 215 12.36 5.26 -20.85
CA VAL A 215 12.69 6.58 -20.27
C VAL A 215 13.94 6.49 -19.40
N THR A 216 14.15 5.36 -18.73
CA THR A 216 15.32 5.12 -17.88
C THR A 216 15.88 3.73 -18.17
N PRO A 217 17.13 3.62 -18.67
CA PRO A 217 17.69 2.34 -19.08
C PRO A 217 17.88 1.36 -17.92
N ASN A 218 17.98 1.85 -16.68
CA ASN A 218 18.09 1.01 -15.48
C ASN A 218 16.91 1.21 -14.53
N ILE A 219 16.29 0.11 -14.10
CA ILE A 219 15.18 0.08 -13.18
C ILE A 219 15.61 -0.67 -11.93
N TRP A 220 15.37 -0.08 -10.76
CA TRP A 220 15.70 -0.65 -9.47
C TRP A 220 14.44 -0.80 -8.62
N PHE A 221 14.16 -2.02 -8.15
CA PHE A 221 13.23 -2.22 -7.04
C PHE A 221 13.99 -2.47 -5.74
N ILE A 222 13.65 -1.71 -4.71
CA ILE A 222 14.24 -1.84 -3.38
C ILE A 222 13.18 -2.35 -2.41
N PHE A 223 13.41 -3.55 -1.88
CA PHE A 223 12.54 -4.21 -0.92
C PHE A 223 13.07 -4.07 0.51
N PRO A 224 12.22 -4.18 1.54
CA PRO A 224 12.68 -4.16 2.93
C PRO A 224 13.47 -5.42 3.28
N GLU A 225 13.15 -6.54 2.65
CA GLU A 225 13.73 -7.85 2.89
C GLU A 225 13.47 -8.77 1.69
N ARG A 226 13.91 -10.03 1.76
CA ARG A 226 13.62 -11.06 0.76
C ARG A 226 12.18 -11.55 0.86
N THR A 227 11.24 -10.69 0.50
CA THR A 227 9.82 -11.03 0.47
C THR A 227 9.51 -12.06 -0.63
N PRO A 228 8.41 -12.82 -0.55
CA PRO A 228 8.01 -13.72 -1.64
C PRO A 228 7.85 -13.02 -3.00
N ALA A 229 7.41 -11.75 -3.01
CA ALA A 229 7.31 -10.96 -4.24
C ALA A 229 8.68 -10.57 -4.82
N TYR A 230 9.69 -10.38 -3.96
CA TYR A 230 11.07 -10.14 -4.38
C TYR A 230 11.65 -11.37 -5.09
N GLU A 231 11.48 -12.55 -4.49
CA GLU A 231 11.97 -13.80 -5.08
C GLU A 231 11.28 -14.12 -6.40
N MET A 232 9.96 -13.89 -6.46
CA MET A 232 9.20 -14.14 -7.67
C MET A 232 9.54 -13.14 -8.79
N LEU A 233 9.79 -11.87 -8.46
CA LEU A 233 10.26 -10.90 -9.44
C LEU A 233 11.66 -11.22 -9.94
N ALA A 234 12.55 -11.70 -9.06
CA ALA A 234 13.88 -12.18 -9.46
C ALA A 234 13.77 -13.36 -10.44
N TYR A 235 12.88 -14.31 -10.14
CA TYR A 235 12.62 -15.46 -11.01
C TYR A 235 12.06 -15.05 -12.38
N ILE A 236 11.04 -14.18 -12.41
CA ILE A 236 10.46 -13.63 -13.64
C ILE A 236 11.53 -12.88 -14.45
N ALA A 237 12.30 -12.00 -13.80
CA ALA A 237 13.35 -11.23 -14.47
C ALA A 237 14.43 -12.14 -15.09
N PHE A 238 14.79 -13.24 -14.43
CA PHE A 238 15.72 -14.23 -14.96
C PHE A 238 15.14 -14.97 -16.19
N ARG A 239 13.86 -15.38 -16.14
CA ARG A 239 13.23 -16.16 -17.21
C ARG A 239 12.84 -15.33 -18.44
N PHE A 240 12.42 -14.08 -18.26
CA PHE A 240 11.90 -13.22 -19.32
C PHE A 240 12.87 -12.14 -19.83
N GLY A 241 14.15 -12.19 -19.44
CA GLY A 241 15.19 -11.31 -19.99
C GLY A 241 15.29 -9.92 -19.34
N GLY A 242 14.95 -9.83 -18.05
CA GLY A 242 15.17 -8.66 -17.21
C GLY A 242 16.59 -8.57 -16.61
N ALA A 243 17.24 -9.72 -16.40
CA ALA A 243 18.39 -9.83 -15.51
C ALA A 243 19.47 -10.87 -15.92
N PHE A 244 20.71 -10.39 -15.93
CA PHE A 244 22.04 -10.99 -15.74
C PHE A 244 22.56 -12.03 -16.75
N ASP A 245 23.00 -11.52 -17.90
CA ASP A 245 24.28 -11.94 -18.52
C ASP A 245 24.77 -10.86 -19.50
N LYS A 246 23.86 -10.19 -20.23
CA LYS A 246 24.18 -9.10 -21.17
C LYS A 246 22.97 -8.17 -21.38
N GLY A 247 23.02 -6.92 -20.92
CA GLY A 247 21.95 -5.93 -21.11
C GLY A 247 21.00 -5.73 -19.93
N ASP A 248 21.50 -5.99 -18.71
CA ASP A 248 20.75 -5.88 -17.45
C ASP A 248 20.16 -4.50 -17.29
N TRP A 249 18.84 -4.47 -17.17
CA TRP A 249 18.07 -3.23 -17.05
C TRP A 249 17.14 -3.28 -15.85
N LEU A 250 16.90 -4.45 -15.26
CA LEU A 250 16.10 -4.63 -14.06
C LEU A 250 16.95 -5.19 -12.92
N HIS A 251 17.07 -4.41 -11.85
CA HIS A 251 17.87 -4.72 -10.68
C HIS A 251 17.00 -4.75 -9.42
N LEU A 252 17.35 -5.65 -8.52
CA LEU A 252 16.69 -5.79 -7.22
C LEU A 252 17.71 -5.54 -6.11
N ALA A 253 17.27 -4.87 -5.05
CA ALA A 253 18.05 -4.73 -3.83
C ALA A 253 17.15 -4.87 -2.60
N ILE A 254 17.78 -5.22 -1.48
CA ILE A 254 17.14 -5.15 -0.16
C ILE A 254 17.80 -4.05 0.67
N CYS A 255 17.02 -3.39 1.51
CA CYS A 255 17.51 -2.45 2.49
C CYS A 255 17.87 -3.20 3.77
N ASN A 256 19.16 -3.26 4.13
CA ASN A 256 19.57 -3.78 5.44
C ASN A 256 19.11 -2.78 6.52
N PRO A 257 18.17 -3.15 7.42
CA PRO A 257 17.65 -2.24 8.43
C PRO A 257 18.69 -1.83 9.47
N GLU A 258 19.69 -2.67 9.72
CA GLU A 258 20.68 -2.48 10.80
C GLU A 258 21.82 -1.55 10.37
N GLU A 259 22.27 -1.65 9.13
CA GLU A 259 23.43 -0.91 8.62
C GLU A 259 23.06 0.26 7.69
N SER A 260 21.76 0.42 7.40
CA SER A 260 21.24 1.33 6.36
C SER A 260 22.00 1.17 5.04
N ALA A 261 22.28 -0.08 4.69
CA ALA A 261 23.04 -0.44 3.49
C ALA A 261 22.10 -1.07 2.45
N LEU A 262 22.38 -0.83 1.17
CA LEU A 262 21.70 -1.53 0.08
C LEU A 262 22.49 -2.77 -0.31
N ILE A 263 21.80 -3.90 -0.38
CA ILE A 263 22.38 -5.17 -0.83
C ILE A 263 21.72 -5.52 -2.16
N ALA A 264 22.46 -5.38 -3.25
CA ALA A 264 21.98 -5.75 -4.59
C ALA A 264 21.89 -7.28 -4.73
N LEU A 265 20.88 -7.75 -5.46
CA LEU A 265 20.84 -9.12 -5.94
C LEU A 265 21.90 -9.28 -7.02
N ASP A 266 22.83 -10.20 -6.79
CA ASP A 266 23.84 -10.57 -7.76
C ASP A 266 23.34 -11.70 -8.68
N TYR A 267 24.09 -11.95 -9.76
CA TYR A 267 23.79 -13.01 -10.73
C TYR A 267 23.66 -14.38 -10.07
N ILE A 268 24.59 -14.71 -9.15
CA ILE A 268 24.60 -16.00 -8.46
C ILE A 268 23.33 -16.16 -7.60
N GLY A 269 22.94 -15.12 -6.87
CA GLY A 269 21.71 -15.08 -6.09
C GLY A 269 20.48 -15.24 -6.97
N SER A 270 20.41 -14.53 -8.11
CA SER A 270 19.29 -14.65 -9.06
C SER A 270 19.16 -16.07 -9.61
N ARG A 271 20.29 -16.69 -10.00
CA ARG A 271 20.32 -18.05 -10.52
C ARG A 271 19.94 -19.08 -9.46
N LYS A 272 20.35 -18.89 -8.20
CA LYS A 272 19.94 -19.73 -7.07
C LYS A 272 18.43 -19.68 -6.86
N ILE A 273 17.84 -18.48 -6.86
CA ILE A 273 16.38 -18.31 -6.72
C ILE A 273 15.65 -19.05 -7.85
N ALA A 274 16.12 -18.89 -9.09
CA ALA A 274 15.50 -19.55 -10.24
C ALA A 274 15.63 -21.08 -10.18
N PHE A 275 16.81 -21.58 -9.84
CA PHE A 275 17.05 -23.02 -9.69
C PHE A 275 16.16 -23.63 -8.60
N THR A 276 16.15 -23.05 -7.40
CA THR A 276 15.30 -23.51 -6.29
C THR A 276 13.83 -23.58 -6.67
N ARG A 277 13.32 -22.58 -7.42
CA ARG A 277 11.93 -22.56 -7.90
C ARG A 277 11.65 -23.68 -8.90
N ASP A 278 12.53 -23.84 -9.89
CA ASP A 278 12.41 -24.87 -10.92
C ASP A 278 12.49 -26.30 -10.34
N THR A 279 13.30 -26.52 -9.30
CA THR A 279 13.55 -27.88 -8.76
C THR A 279 12.74 -28.27 -7.53
N GLU A 280 12.53 -27.36 -6.58
CA GLU A 280 11.95 -27.70 -5.26
C GLU A 280 10.44 -27.49 -5.19
N LEU A 281 9.90 -26.58 -6.00
CA LEU A 281 8.49 -26.23 -5.99
C LEU A 281 7.70 -26.85 -7.15
N GLY A 282 8.36 -27.63 -8.01
CA GLY A 282 7.75 -28.32 -9.15
C GLY A 282 7.12 -27.40 -10.21
N GLY A 283 7.32 -26.09 -10.10
CA GLY A 283 6.72 -25.09 -10.97
C GLY A 283 7.70 -24.69 -12.07
N SER A 284 7.36 -24.99 -13.32
CA SER A 284 7.84 -24.15 -14.42
C SER A 284 7.00 -22.88 -14.40
N ILE A 285 7.60 -21.70 -14.61
CA ILE A 285 6.79 -20.51 -14.87
C ILE A 285 5.79 -20.71 -16.02
N ASP A 286 6.06 -21.66 -16.93
CA ASP A 286 5.15 -22.01 -18.02
C ASP A 286 3.80 -22.56 -17.50
N SER A 287 3.77 -23.28 -16.38
CA SER A 287 2.51 -23.74 -15.74
C SER A 287 1.83 -22.64 -14.95
N ASP A 288 2.58 -21.66 -14.46
CA ASP A 288 2.02 -20.47 -13.80
C ASP A 288 1.53 -19.41 -14.81
N CYS A 289 1.99 -19.52 -16.08
CA CYS A 289 1.57 -18.70 -17.22
C CYS A 289 0.60 -19.44 -18.15
N SER A 290 0.13 -20.63 -17.77
CA SER A 290 -0.95 -21.30 -18.49
C SER A 290 -2.28 -20.67 -18.12
N TRP A 291 -3.11 -20.46 -19.13
CA TRP A 291 -4.47 -19.99 -18.96
C TRP A 291 -5.40 -21.20 -19.02
N HIS A 292 -6.14 -21.39 -17.94
CA HIS A 292 -7.26 -22.32 -17.87
C HIS A 292 -8.52 -21.51 -17.64
N GLY A 293 -9.38 -21.47 -18.64
CA GLY A 293 -10.59 -20.67 -18.62
C GLY A 293 -11.74 -21.37 -19.33
N LYS A 294 -12.88 -20.70 -19.34
CA LYS A 294 -14.01 -21.07 -20.18
C LYS A 294 -14.37 -19.89 -21.06
N ASP A 295 -14.80 -20.19 -22.27
CA ASP A 295 -15.45 -19.23 -23.14
C ASP A 295 -16.69 -18.67 -22.43
N ILE A 296 -16.82 -17.35 -22.37
CA ILE A 296 -17.89 -16.68 -21.62
C ILE A 296 -19.27 -16.79 -22.28
N TYR A 297 -19.33 -17.19 -23.55
CA TYR A 297 -20.56 -17.34 -24.32
C TYR A 297 -20.99 -18.81 -24.41
N ASN A 298 -20.02 -19.71 -24.52
CA ASN A 298 -20.28 -21.12 -24.83
C ASN A 298 -19.86 -22.10 -23.72
N ASP A 299 -19.19 -21.62 -22.67
CA ASP A 299 -18.60 -22.42 -21.58
C ASP A 299 -17.52 -23.42 -22.03
N ASP A 300 -17.06 -23.31 -23.29
CA ASP A 300 -16.03 -24.17 -23.86
C ASP A 300 -14.71 -24.00 -23.11
N PRO A 301 -14.03 -25.10 -22.71
CA PRO A 301 -12.77 -25.00 -21.99
C PRO A 301 -11.67 -24.44 -22.91
N LEU A 302 -11.00 -23.38 -22.46
CA LEU A 302 -9.81 -22.84 -23.07
C LEU A 302 -8.60 -23.20 -22.21
N ASN A 303 -7.65 -23.94 -22.80
CA ASN A 303 -6.35 -24.21 -22.22
C ASN A 303 -5.29 -23.62 -23.14
N ILE A 304 -4.58 -22.59 -22.67
CA ILE A 304 -3.42 -22.03 -23.36
C ILE A 304 -2.21 -22.27 -22.48
N ASP A 305 -1.27 -23.09 -22.91
CA ASP A 305 -0.04 -23.31 -22.17
C ASP A 305 0.99 -22.22 -22.48
N GLY A 306 1.59 -21.64 -21.43
CA GLY A 306 2.74 -20.75 -21.54
C GLY A 306 2.50 -19.52 -22.40
N PHE A 307 1.84 -18.49 -21.85
CA PHE A 307 1.78 -17.17 -22.48
C PHE A 307 3.19 -16.54 -22.54
N ARG A 308 3.98 -16.91 -23.54
CA ARG A 308 5.21 -16.18 -23.89
C ARG A 308 4.76 -14.91 -24.58
N ALA A 309 4.99 -13.76 -23.95
CA ALA A 309 5.05 -12.51 -24.69
C ALA A 309 6.14 -12.72 -25.76
N THR A 310 5.72 -12.98 -26.99
CA THR A 310 6.61 -13.00 -28.15
C THR A 310 7.09 -11.57 -28.35
N GLY A 311 8.13 -11.20 -27.59
CA GLY A 311 9.06 -10.19 -28.06
C GLY A 311 9.58 -10.72 -29.39
N SER A 312 9.17 -10.07 -30.48
CA SER A 312 9.61 -10.31 -31.84
C SER A 312 11.11 -10.65 -31.89
N SER A 313 11.44 -11.95 -31.90
CA SER A 313 12.56 -12.47 -32.64
C SER A 313 11.98 -13.01 -33.94
N ALA A 314 11.80 -12.13 -34.91
CA ALA A 314 11.92 -12.56 -36.29
C ALA A 314 13.33 -13.10 -36.42
N ASP A 315 13.50 -14.43 -36.36
CA ASP A 315 14.65 -15.10 -36.92
C ASP A 315 14.55 -14.93 -38.45
N PRO A 316 15.46 -14.19 -39.10
CA PRO A 316 15.59 -14.24 -40.54
C PRO A 316 16.71 -15.24 -40.85
N SER A 317 16.43 -16.53 -40.69
CA SER A 317 17.32 -17.56 -41.24
C SER A 317 16.58 -18.87 -41.46
N SER A 318 15.71 -18.86 -42.46
CA SER A 318 15.44 -20.00 -43.32
C SER A 318 15.66 -19.56 -44.77
N GLY A 319 16.93 -19.64 -45.16
CA GLY A 319 17.49 -19.47 -46.49
C GLY A 319 18.87 -20.10 -46.49
#